data_AF-A0A0B4EJG4-F1
#
_entry.id   AF-A0A0B4EJG4-F1
#
_cell.length_a   1.000
_cell.length_b   1.000
_cell.length_c   1.000
_cell.angle_alpha   90.00
_cell.angle_beta   90.00
_cell.angle_gamma   90.00
#
_symmetry.space_group_name_H-M   'P 1'
#
loop_
_entity.id
_entity.type
_entity.pdbx_description
1 polymer ?
#
loop_
_entity_poly.entity_id
_entity_poly.type
_entity_poly.pdbx_seq_one_letter_code
_entity_poly.pdbx_strand_id
1 'polypeptide(L)' 'MEKLLYRQSVEKDKVKRRKVVEEIQKLLAEEIPMMLLYGEIDNTVYRPEKYNRWTTRYDHTKLAHPKLSYVIRPE' A
#
# COMPACT_ATOMS: atom_id res chain seq x y z
N MET A 1 -7.70 21.49 -1.27
CA MET A 1 -7.34 20.07 -1.48
C MET A 1 -5.94 19.88 -2.09
N GLU A 2 -5.65 20.41 -3.27
CA GLU A 2 -4.38 20.21 -4.00
C GLU A 2 -3.11 20.51 -3.19
N LYS A 3 -3.10 21.63 -2.44
CA LYS A 3 -1.96 22.02 -1.60
C LYS A 3 -1.63 20.99 -0.51
N LEU A 4 -2.64 20.35 0.08
CA LEU A 4 -2.46 19.32 1.10
C LEU A 4 -1.95 18.01 0.48
N LEU A 5 -2.48 17.63 -0.68
CA LEU A 5 -2.02 16.47 -1.44
C LEU A 5 -0.54 16.62 -1.86
N TYR A 6 -0.17 17.78 -2.38
CA TYR A 6 1.21 18.08 -2.73
C TYR A 6 2.14 18.07 -1.50
N ARG A 7 1.70 18.66 -0.38
CA ARG A 7 2.45 18.63 0.88
C ARG A 7 2.65 17.20 1.38
N GLN A 8 1.62 16.36 1.28
CA GLN A 8 1.70 14.95 1.65
C GLN A 8 2.72 14.19 0.78
N SER A 9 2.79 14.49 -0.53
CA SER A 9 3.67 13.77 -1.45
C SER A 9 5.15 14.09 -1.26
N VAL A 10 5.49 15.29 -0.77
CA VAL A 10 6.89 15.72 -0.56
C VAL A 10 7.39 15.55 0.88
N GLU A 11 6.50 15.35 1.86
CA GLU A 11 6.86 15.22 3.27
C GLU A 11 7.50 13.86 3.59
N LYS A 12 8.74 13.88 4.07
CA LYS A 12 9.53 12.66 4.39
C LYS A 12 9.34 12.20 5.83
N ASP A 13 9.00 13.11 6.74
CA ASP A 13 8.75 12.80 8.14
C ASP A 13 7.41 12.06 8.28
N LYS A 14 7.46 10.82 8.78
CA LYS A 14 6.28 9.97 8.92
C LYS A 14 5.21 10.56 9.82
N VAL A 15 5.59 11.23 10.91
CA VAL A 15 4.66 11.80 11.90
C VAL A 15 3.98 13.02 11.31
N LYS A 16 4.74 13.90 10.63
CA LYS A 16 4.18 15.08 9.94
C LYS A 16 3.29 14.67 8.78
N ARG A 17 3.72 13.71 7.96
CA ARG A 17 2.94 13.19 6.83
C ARG A 17 1.62 12.58 7.28
N ARG A 18 1.61 11.84 8.40
CA ARG A 18 0.37 11.28 8.96
C ARG A 18 -0.65 12.36 9.32
N LYS A 19 -0.21 13.44 9.97
CA LYS A 19 -1.10 14.57 10.30
C LYS A 19 -1.73 15.21 9.06
N VAL A 20 -0.95 15.36 7.98
CA VAL A 20 -1.47 15.90 6.71
C VAL A 20 -2.50 14.94 6.09
N VAL A 21 -2.28 13.63 6.15
CA VAL A 21 -3.26 12.63 5.68
C VAL A 21 -4.56 12.69 6.47
N GLU A 22 -4.48 12.80 7.80
CA GLU A 22 -5.66 12.93 8.67
C GLU A 22 -6.48 14.20 8.33
N GLU A 23 -5.81 15.31 8.01
CA GLU A 23 -6.46 16.56 7.58
C GLU A 23 -7.17 16.40 6.23
N ILE A 24 -6.54 15.72 5.27
CA ILE A 24 -7.14 15.39 3.97
C ILE A 24 -8.38 14.50 4.16
N GLN A 25 -8.31 13.50 5.04
CA GLN A 25 -9.43 12.60 5.33
C GLN A 25 -10.63 13.33 5.96
N LYS A 26 -10.39 14.31 6.84
CA LYS A 26 -11.45 15.13 7.41
C LYS A 26 -12.17 15.95 6.35
N LEU A 27 -11.42 16.65 5.49
CA LEU A 27 -11.99 17.42 4.39
C LEU A 27 -12.82 16.54 3.45
N LEU A 28 -12.32 15.34 3.11
CA LEU A 28 -13.07 14.38 2.29
C LEU A 28 -14.35 13.90 2.96
N ALA A 29 -14.31 13.61 4.26
CA ALA A 29 -15.47 13.16 5.01
C ALA A 29 -16.56 14.24 5.14
N GLU A 30 -16.17 15.52 5.17
CA GLU A 30 -17.10 16.66 5.15
C GLU A 30 -17.76 16.84 3.79
N GLU A 31 -17.01 16.69 2.68
CA GLU A 31 -17.53 16.91 1.33
C GLU A 31 -18.31 15.71 0.78
N ILE A 32 -17.89 14.49 1.10
CA ILE A 32 -18.50 13.25 0.60
C ILE A 32 -18.56 12.25 1.75
N PRO A 33 -19.76 11.86 2.23
CA PRO A 33 -19.90 10.76 3.18
C PRO A 33 -19.63 9.43 2.47
N MET A 34 -18.35 9.15 2.17
CA MET A 34 -17.89 7.86 1.67
C MET A 34 -17.73 6.91 2.84
N MET A 35 -18.74 6.08 3.06
CA MET A 35 -18.59 4.88 3.87
C MET A 35 -17.85 3.84 3.05
N LEU A 36 -16.68 3.39 3.51
CA LEU A 36 -15.91 2.33 2.84
C LEU A 36 -16.64 1.00 3.06
N LEU A 37 -17.57 0.65 2.16
CA LEU A 37 -18.44 -0.52 2.31
C LEU A 37 -17.70 -1.84 2.12
N TYR A 38 -16.70 -1.84 1.24
CA TYR A 38 -15.97 -3.03 0.86
C TYR A 38 -14.60 -2.64 0.29
N GLY A 39 -13.53 -3.24 0.82
CA GLY A 39 -12.23 -3.25 0.18
C GLY A 39 -12.03 -4.63 -0.43
N GLU A 40 -11.72 -4.72 -1.72
CA GLU A 40 -11.36 -5.99 -2.34
C GLU A 40 -10.12 -6.56 -1.65
N ILE A 41 -10.31 -7.60 -0.84
CA ILE A 41 -9.21 -8.40 -0.32
C ILE A 41 -8.86 -9.40 -1.42
N ASP A 42 -7.82 -9.10 -2.18
CA ASP A 42 -7.30 -10.06 -3.14
C ASP A 42 -6.46 -11.13 -2.41
N ASN A 43 -7.07 -12.30 -2.23
CA ASN A 43 -6.40 -13.47 -1.66
C ASN A 43 -5.59 -14.17 -2.75
N THR A 44 -4.27 -14.26 -2.55
CA THR A 44 -3.41 -15.04 -3.45
C THR A 44 -3.11 -16.42 -2.86
N VAL A 45 -3.53 -17.49 -3.55
CA VAL A 45 -3.24 -18.88 -3.18
C VAL A 45 -2.22 -19.45 -4.16
N TYR A 46 -1.18 -20.10 -3.64
CA TYR A 46 -0.15 -20.78 -4.45
C TYR A 46 0.36 -22.03 -3.72
N ARG A 47 1.00 -22.95 -4.46
CA ARG A 47 1.61 -24.18 -3.90
C ARG A 47 3.05 -23.91 -3.46
N PRO A 48 3.38 -23.76 -2.16
CA PRO A 48 4.72 -23.33 -1.73
C PRO A 48 5.82 -24.34 -2.07
N GLU A 49 5.51 -25.63 -2.04
CA GLU A 49 6.45 -26.71 -2.37
C GLU A 49 6.96 -26.64 -3.81
N LYS A 50 6.10 -26.24 -4.75
CA LYS A 50 6.44 -26.12 -6.18
C LYS A 50 6.92 -24.72 -6.55
N TYR A 51 6.35 -23.71 -5.91
CA TYR A 51 6.55 -22.30 -6.22
C TYR A 51 7.15 -21.63 -4.98
N ASN A 52 8.42 -21.92 -4.70
CA ASN A 52 9.15 -21.32 -3.60
C ASN A 52 9.69 -19.91 -3.96
N ARG A 53 10.00 -19.10 -2.94
CA ARG A 53 10.71 -17.81 -3.07
C ARG A 53 9.98 -16.70 -3.85
N TRP A 54 8.65 -16.80 -3.99
CA TRP A 54 7.86 -15.68 -4.48
C TRP A 54 7.77 -14.59 -3.41
N THR A 55 7.84 -13.33 -3.83
CA THR A 55 7.70 -12.18 -2.94
C THR A 55 6.60 -11.26 -3.40
N THR A 56 5.86 -10.70 -2.46
CA THR A 56 5.00 -9.55 -2.69
C THR A 56 5.86 -8.29 -2.75
N ARG A 57 5.46 -7.34 -3.61
CA ARG A 57 6.00 -5.98 -3.54
C ARG A 57 5.32 -5.24 -2.38
N TYR A 58 5.92 -4.16 -1.91
CA TYR A 58 5.35 -3.35 -0.81
C TYR A 58 3.97 -2.75 -1.16
N ASP A 59 3.68 -2.58 -2.45
CA ASP A 59 2.45 -1.97 -2.97
C ASP A 59 1.39 -2.98 -3.46
N HIS A 60 1.66 -4.30 -3.38
CA HIS A 60 0.74 -5.33 -3.87
C HIS A 60 0.65 -6.51 -2.89
N THR A 61 -0.58 -6.92 -2.56
CA THR A 61 -0.86 -8.17 -1.84
C THR A 61 -0.73 -9.40 -2.74
N LYS A 62 -0.72 -9.20 -4.07
CA LYS A 62 -0.54 -10.27 -5.04
C LYS A 62 0.92 -10.70 -5.13
N LEU A 63 1.15 -12.01 -5.27
CA LEU A 63 2.42 -12.57 -5.72
C LEU A 63 2.58 -12.30 -7.23
N ALA A 64 2.56 -11.02 -7.62
CA ALA A 64 2.53 -10.59 -9.01
C ALA A 64 3.94 -10.44 -9.56
N HIS A 65 4.46 -11.53 -10.12
CA HIS A 65 5.50 -11.62 -11.17
C HIS A 65 7.01 -11.53 -10.86
N PRO A 66 7.60 -10.93 -9.78
CA PRO A 66 9.03 -11.06 -9.59
C PRO A 66 9.32 -12.35 -8.83
N LYS A 67 9.52 -13.46 -9.54
CA LYS A 67 10.39 -14.50 -9.01
C LYS A 67 11.79 -13.90 -9.00
N LEU A 68 12.20 -13.33 -7.87
CA LEU A 68 13.58 -12.87 -7.61
C LEU A 68 14.49 -14.10 -7.49
N SER A 69 14.60 -14.85 -8.59
CA SER A 69 15.43 -16.06 -8.72
C SER A 69 16.92 -15.75 -8.52
N TYR A 70 17.29 -14.47 -8.64
CA TYR A 70 18.66 -13.98 -8.62
C TYR A 70 19.07 -13.34 -7.27
N VAL A 71 18.16 -13.21 -6.30
CA VAL A 71 18.53 -12.73 -4.97
C VAL A 71 19.00 -13.91 -4.14
N ILE A 72 20.32 -14.01 -3.97
CA ILE A 72 20.94 -14.90 -2.99
C ILE A 72 20.47 -14.41 -1.61
N ARG A 73 19.76 -15.26 -0.88
CA ARG A 73 19.39 -14.99 0.52
C ARG A 73 20.34 -15.81 1.39
N PRO A 74 21.01 -15.20 2.37
CA PRO A 74 21.80 -15.94 3.34
C PRO A 74 20.87 -16.88 4.14
N GLU A 75 21.41 -18.05 4.49
CA GLU A 75 20.74 -19.06 5.32
C GLU A 75 20.56 -18.57 6.77
#